data_AF-A0A8S0XWS3-F1
#
_entry.id   AF-A0A8S0XWS3-F1
#
_cell.length_a   1.000
_cell.length_b   1.000
_cell.length_c   1.000
_cell.angle_alpha   90.00
_cell.angle_beta   90.00
_cell.angle_gamma   90.00
#
_symmetry.space_group_name_H-M   'P 1'
#
loop_
_entity.id
_entity.type
_entity.pdbx_description
1 polymer ?
#
loop_
_entity_poly.entity_id
_entity_poly.type
_entity_poly.pdbx_seq_one_letter_code
_entity_poly.pdbx_strand_id
1 'polypeptide(L)'
;MVPHCHKCNIPFLDIPPSPKSSPIHPLLIANDPAEAYDEAIARQVIASCKHVVAHIDGLISQLNNLLDLIKSRREEYTHHIQLHENVLSKFARHVPADILSEIFLHAVNRPSIGSKQLPEEPWVVSQVSRRWRLVALSTPTIWSAFPAFRESLDKDKRYYSRLQTALGRSGAVPLNVSFYLFGIPEREVWKMADLFTPHSHRFNDLCISSNLHALQLFSSRMTGHLHALKSLALYFSHTQEPYRPPVSLPITSFLEVPSLRELTLGIWTRPQTTAQSWIALPWHQLRRLTLSCAALLPSSIISILRQTVALERCVLQYWHCDYTLSMEIPHFNSLSLIELHIGSEMRGVVEPFLCSLTFPSLRKLSISAHDVVDLQCLADFISRSSCSLTFLDLAWEGFSGDLKTLLSLVPCLTDLRIPGKEFLRIPSADRPSLPELRHVCIVLDHDAYAFPPSDSSTNPFTDTMLDLSSLETVTLSLPESFESEGDCQELLFRRLDGWSQPVYDSVLRRDQELQTLVNRSLTEAEASSLQEILSALEGIHGRYIHVSFFRYRQPRAAPIGS
;
A
#
# COMPACT_ATOMS: atom_id res chain seq x y z
N MET A 1 6.66 -15.75 -74.97
CA MET A 1 7.30 -16.02 -73.66
C MET A 1 7.45 -14.69 -72.96
N VAL A 2 6.73 -14.47 -71.85
CA VAL A 2 6.88 -13.25 -71.04
C VAL A 2 8.20 -13.38 -70.26
N PRO A 3 9.12 -12.42 -70.31
CA PRO A 3 10.40 -12.53 -69.59
C PRO A 3 10.14 -12.57 -68.08
N HIS A 4 10.81 -13.47 -67.36
CA HIS A 4 10.72 -13.61 -65.90
C HIS A 4 12.00 -13.09 -65.26
N CYS A 5 11.90 -12.49 -64.07
CA CYS A 5 13.08 -12.10 -63.29
C CYS A 5 13.84 -13.34 -62.79
N HIS A 6 15.12 -13.49 -63.15
CA HIS A 6 15.93 -14.67 -62.81
C HIS A 6 16.17 -14.90 -61.30
N LYS A 7 15.88 -13.93 -60.42
CA LYS A 7 16.04 -14.08 -58.97
C LYS A 7 14.76 -14.49 -58.22
N CYS A 8 13.60 -14.04 -58.67
CA CYS A 8 12.32 -14.26 -57.97
C CYS A 8 11.26 -14.98 -58.82
N ASN A 9 11.58 -15.30 -60.09
CA ASN A 9 10.71 -15.97 -61.05
C ASN A 9 9.33 -15.30 -61.23
N ILE A 10 9.26 -13.99 -61.00
CA ILE A 10 8.07 -13.17 -61.21
C ILE A 10 8.08 -12.70 -62.68
N PRO A 11 7.00 -12.84 -63.45
CA PRO A 11 6.92 -12.30 -64.81
C PRO A 11 7.07 -10.78 -64.77
N PHE A 12 7.86 -10.20 -65.68
CA PHE A 12 7.85 -8.76 -65.90
C PHE A 12 6.43 -8.35 -66.29
N LEU A 13 5.76 -7.60 -65.42
CA LEU A 13 4.49 -6.98 -65.73
C LEU A 13 4.76 -5.97 -66.85
N ASP A 14 4.14 -6.17 -68.01
CA ASP A 14 4.19 -5.19 -69.09
C ASP A 14 3.69 -3.84 -68.53
N ILE A 15 4.57 -2.84 -68.54
CA ILE A 15 4.23 -1.49 -68.09
C ILE A 15 3.18 -0.98 -69.08
N PRO A 16 1.96 -0.63 -68.62
CA PRO A 16 0.97 -0.08 -69.54
C PRO A 16 1.51 1.20 -70.20
N PRO A 17 1.19 1.45 -71.48
CA PRO A 17 1.64 2.66 -72.17
C PRO A 17 1.22 3.89 -71.37
N SER A 18 2.12 4.88 -71.29
CA SER A 18 1.91 6.10 -70.51
C SER A 18 0.56 6.73 -70.86
N PRO A 19 -0.22 7.23 -69.89
CA PRO A 19 -1.49 7.91 -70.18
C PRO A 19 -1.29 9.10 -71.12
N LYS A 20 -0.08 9.70 -71.16
CA LYS A 20 0.32 10.76 -72.09
C LYS A 20 0.41 10.34 -73.56
N SER A 21 0.53 9.05 -73.82
CA SER A 21 0.55 8.46 -75.17
C SER A 21 -0.81 7.91 -75.62
N SER A 22 -1.86 8.08 -74.80
CA SER A 22 -3.20 7.61 -75.13
C SER A 22 -3.89 8.55 -76.12
N PRO A 23 -4.60 8.04 -77.14
CA PRO A 23 -5.39 8.88 -78.06
C PRO A 23 -6.50 9.67 -77.36
N ILE A 24 -6.94 9.23 -76.17
CA ILE A 24 -7.91 9.93 -75.32
C ILE A 24 -7.27 10.83 -74.26
N HIS A 25 -5.94 11.07 -74.29
CA HIS A 25 -5.25 11.90 -73.30
C HIS A 25 -5.86 13.30 -73.07
N PRO A 26 -6.34 14.03 -74.10
CA PRO A 26 -7.03 15.31 -73.88
C PRO A 26 -8.26 15.19 -72.98
N LEU A 27 -9.03 14.10 -73.11
CA LEU A 27 -10.20 13.80 -72.28
C LEU A 27 -9.84 13.29 -70.88
N LEU A 28 -8.60 12.90 -70.63
CA LEU A 28 -8.12 12.53 -69.29
C LEU A 28 -7.75 13.75 -68.43
N ILE A 29 -7.57 14.91 -69.06
CA ILE A 29 -7.17 16.17 -68.41
C ILE A 29 -8.23 17.28 -68.49
N ALA A 30 -9.27 17.09 -69.30
CA ALA A 30 -10.40 18.01 -69.48
C ALA A 30 -11.73 17.27 -69.26
N ASN A 31 -12.78 17.99 -68.83
CA ASN A 31 -14.11 17.42 -68.55
C ASN A 31 -15.06 17.48 -69.77
N ASP A 32 -14.52 17.36 -70.97
CA ASP A 32 -15.30 17.35 -72.21
C ASP A 32 -16.09 16.03 -72.37
N PRO A 33 -17.30 16.04 -72.96
CA PRO A 33 -18.07 14.82 -73.17
C PRO A 33 -17.36 13.87 -74.13
N ALA A 34 -17.23 12.59 -73.76
CA ALA A 34 -16.59 11.56 -74.58
C ALA A 34 -17.52 11.08 -75.70
N GLU A 35 -16.96 10.84 -76.90
CA GLU A 35 -17.68 10.19 -77.99
C GLU A 35 -17.66 8.66 -77.83
N ALA A 36 -18.56 7.95 -78.53
CA ALA A 36 -18.69 6.49 -78.42
C ALA A 36 -17.39 5.72 -78.74
N TYR A 37 -16.53 6.29 -79.59
CA TYR A 37 -15.22 5.75 -79.93
C TYR A 37 -14.22 5.89 -78.77
N ASP A 38 -14.19 7.05 -78.11
CA ASP A 38 -13.33 7.31 -76.94
C ASP A 38 -13.74 6.47 -75.73
N GLU A 39 -15.05 6.27 -75.54
CA GLU A 39 -15.57 5.35 -74.52
C GLU A 39 -15.10 3.91 -74.75
N ALA A 40 -15.07 3.44 -76.00
CA ALA A 40 -14.62 2.09 -76.32
C ALA A 40 -13.13 1.90 -75.97
N ILE A 41 -12.29 2.90 -76.29
CA ILE A 41 -10.85 2.90 -75.95
C ILE A 41 -10.67 2.93 -74.42
N ALA A 42 -11.39 3.81 -73.71
CA ALA A 42 -11.33 3.90 -72.26
C ALA A 42 -11.73 2.57 -71.60
N ARG A 43 -12.83 1.93 -72.06
CA ARG A 43 -13.28 0.63 -71.54
C ARG A 43 -12.25 -0.48 -71.77
N GLN A 44 -11.59 -0.49 -72.92
CA GLN A 44 -10.54 -1.48 -73.22
C GLN A 44 -9.30 -1.30 -72.35
N VAL A 45 -8.85 -0.06 -72.14
CA VAL A 45 -7.75 0.26 -71.23
C VAL A 45 -8.10 -0.10 -69.80
N ILE A 46 -9.31 0.24 -69.34
CA ILE A 46 -9.80 -0.13 -68.00
C ILE A 46 -9.84 -1.65 -67.83
N ALA A 47 -10.34 -2.40 -68.81
CA ALA A 47 -10.39 -3.86 -68.75
C ALA A 47 -8.97 -4.46 -68.64
N SER A 48 -8.03 -3.93 -69.42
CA SER A 48 -6.62 -4.37 -69.40
C SER A 48 -5.96 -4.06 -68.06
N CYS A 49 -6.13 -2.84 -67.54
CA CYS A 49 -5.61 -2.44 -66.22
C CYS A 49 -6.23 -3.26 -65.09
N LYS A 50 -7.55 -3.53 -65.12
CA LYS A 50 -8.23 -4.38 -64.14
C LYS A 50 -7.66 -5.80 -64.12
N HIS A 51 -7.35 -6.36 -65.28
CA HIS A 51 -6.73 -7.68 -65.37
C HIS A 51 -5.32 -7.68 -64.76
N VAL A 52 -4.50 -6.66 -65.03
CA VAL A 52 -3.16 -6.52 -64.45
C VAL A 52 -3.22 -6.35 -62.93
N VAL A 53 -4.12 -5.51 -62.42
CA VAL A 53 -4.34 -5.33 -60.97
C VAL A 53 -4.75 -6.66 -60.32
N ALA A 54 -5.71 -7.39 -60.90
CA ALA A 54 -6.13 -8.68 -60.36
C ALA A 54 -4.99 -9.71 -60.33
N HIS A 55 -4.08 -9.68 -61.31
CA HIS A 55 -2.90 -10.52 -61.31
C HIS A 55 -1.91 -10.15 -60.19
N ILE A 56 -1.65 -8.85 -60.00
CA ILE A 56 -0.80 -8.34 -58.90
C ILE A 56 -1.40 -8.70 -57.54
N ASP A 57 -2.70 -8.51 -57.35
CA ASP A 57 -3.40 -8.88 -56.11
C ASP A 57 -3.31 -10.39 -55.82
N GLY A 58 -3.33 -11.21 -56.87
CA GLY A 58 -3.09 -12.65 -56.77
C GLY A 58 -1.66 -12.98 -56.28
N LEU A 59 -0.64 -12.30 -56.81
CA LEU A 59 0.74 -12.45 -56.37
C LEU A 59 0.93 -11.98 -54.92
N ILE A 60 0.34 -10.84 -54.55
CA ILE A 60 0.35 -10.34 -53.17
C ILE A 60 -0.27 -11.37 -52.22
N SER A 61 -1.41 -11.95 -52.61
CA SER A 61 -2.08 -12.97 -51.81
C SER A 61 -1.22 -14.22 -51.63
N GLN A 62 -0.53 -14.68 -52.69
CA GLN A 62 0.38 -15.82 -52.61
C GLN A 62 1.59 -15.54 -51.69
N LEU A 63 2.21 -14.37 -51.81
CA LEU A 63 3.33 -13.99 -50.94
C LEU A 63 2.90 -13.85 -49.48
N ASN A 64 1.73 -13.27 -49.22
CA ASN A 64 1.19 -13.17 -47.86
C ASN A 64 0.95 -14.55 -47.25
N ASN A 65 0.37 -15.49 -47.99
CA ASN A 65 0.19 -16.87 -47.52
C ASN A 65 1.52 -17.56 -47.19
N LEU A 66 2.55 -17.34 -48.00
CA LEU A 66 3.89 -17.89 -47.77
C LEU A 66 4.55 -17.25 -46.54
N LEU A 67 4.36 -15.94 -46.35
CA LEU A 67 4.86 -15.19 -45.21
C LEU A 67 4.18 -15.63 -43.91
N ASP A 68 2.87 -15.87 -43.93
CA ASP A 68 2.12 -16.40 -42.79
C ASP A 68 2.57 -17.82 -42.43
N LEU A 69 2.82 -18.67 -43.43
CA LEU A 69 3.41 -20.00 -43.21
C LEU A 69 4.78 -19.91 -42.53
N ILE A 70 5.67 -19.04 -43.02
CA ILE A 70 7.01 -18.86 -42.44
C ILE A 70 6.94 -18.28 -41.02
N LYS A 71 6.03 -17.34 -40.76
CA LYS A 71 5.78 -16.81 -39.41
C LYS A 71 5.32 -17.90 -38.45
N SER A 72 4.34 -18.72 -38.87
CA SER A 72 3.87 -19.86 -38.08
C SER A 72 5.00 -20.85 -37.77
N ARG A 73 5.85 -21.16 -38.75
CA ARG A 73 7.06 -21.98 -38.53
C ARG A 73 8.03 -21.34 -37.55
N ARG A 74 8.29 -20.04 -37.65
CA ARG A 74 9.16 -19.32 -36.71
C ARG A 74 8.60 -19.39 -35.29
N GLU A 75 7.29 -19.21 -35.11
CA GLU A 75 6.64 -19.32 -33.80
C GLU A 75 6.79 -20.73 -33.23
N GLU A 76 6.58 -21.77 -34.05
CA GLU A 76 6.80 -23.18 -33.67
C GLU A 76 8.23 -23.39 -33.16
N TYR A 77 9.25 -22.98 -33.92
CA TYR A 77 10.65 -23.13 -33.50
C TYR A 77 11.02 -22.27 -32.29
N THR A 78 10.46 -21.06 -32.16
CA THR A 78 10.67 -20.21 -30.98
C THR A 78 10.08 -20.86 -29.73
N HIS A 79 8.89 -21.47 -29.85
CA HIS A 79 8.30 -22.26 -28.78
C HIS A 79 9.17 -23.46 -28.40
N HIS A 80 9.73 -24.18 -29.39
CA HIS A 80 10.68 -25.25 -29.14
C HIS A 80 11.93 -24.76 -28.39
N ILE A 81 12.53 -23.63 -28.78
CA ILE A 81 13.67 -23.05 -28.08
C ILE A 81 13.30 -22.74 -26.63
N GLN A 82 12.19 -22.04 -26.39
CA GLN A 82 11.74 -21.68 -25.05
C GLN A 82 11.53 -22.92 -24.15
N LEU A 83 10.95 -24.00 -24.69
CA LEU A 83 10.78 -25.25 -23.96
C LEU A 83 12.12 -25.85 -23.53
N HIS A 84 13.14 -25.83 -24.40
CA HIS A 84 14.46 -26.36 -24.10
C HIS A 84 15.28 -25.42 -23.19
N GLU A 85 15.15 -24.10 -23.33
CA GLU A 85 15.74 -23.13 -22.40
C GLU A 85 15.14 -23.26 -21.00
N ASN A 86 13.82 -23.49 -20.90
CA ASN A 86 13.15 -23.80 -19.63
C ASN A 86 13.68 -25.11 -19.00
N VAL A 87 14.20 -26.04 -19.82
CA VAL A 87 14.87 -27.24 -19.33
C VAL A 87 16.21 -26.90 -18.67
N LEU A 88 16.92 -25.93 -19.24
CA LEU A 88 18.22 -25.46 -18.77
C LEU A 88 18.12 -24.37 -17.68
N SER A 89 16.92 -23.80 -17.47
CA SER A 89 16.68 -22.77 -16.46
C SER A 89 17.11 -23.24 -15.07
N LYS A 90 18.15 -22.60 -14.56
CA LYS A 90 18.76 -22.94 -13.27
C LYS A 90 17.80 -22.66 -12.10
N PHE A 91 17.03 -21.57 -12.18
CA PHE A 91 16.17 -21.12 -11.09
C PHE A 91 15.04 -22.10 -10.76
N ALA A 92 14.21 -22.47 -11.73
CA ALA A 92 13.04 -23.34 -11.47
C ALA A 92 13.42 -24.77 -11.02
N ARG A 93 14.65 -25.21 -11.31
CA ARG A 93 15.09 -26.60 -11.13
C ARG A 93 16.21 -26.80 -10.09
N HIS A 94 16.93 -25.75 -9.68
CA HIS A 94 18.04 -25.90 -8.74
C HIS A 94 17.80 -25.21 -7.40
N VAL A 95 16.78 -24.36 -7.27
CA VAL A 95 16.43 -23.75 -5.97
C VAL A 95 15.95 -24.83 -5.01
N PRO A 96 16.61 -25.05 -3.86
CA PRO A 96 16.22 -26.06 -2.88
C PRO A 96 14.77 -25.93 -2.43
N ALA A 97 14.17 -27.02 -1.96
CA ALA A 97 12.77 -27.03 -1.51
C ALA A 97 12.52 -25.99 -0.41
N ASP A 98 13.44 -25.85 0.55
CA ASP A 98 13.30 -24.93 1.68
C ASP A 98 13.25 -23.47 1.23
N ILE A 99 14.08 -23.10 0.24
CA ILE A 99 14.08 -21.75 -0.33
C ILE A 99 12.80 -21.51 -1.15
N LEU A 100 12.33 -22.51 -1.90
CA LEU A 100 11.02 -22.42 -2.58
C LEU A 100 9.87 -22.27 -1.59
N SER A 101 9.90 -22.98 -0.45
CA SER A 101 8.91 -22.86 0.61
C SER A 101 8.89 -21.44 1.20
N GLU A 102 10.06 -20.85 1.47
CA GLU A 102 10.15 -19.46 1.97
C GLU A 102 9.63 -18.45 0.93
N ILE A 103 9.98 -18.63 -0.35
CA ILE A 103 9.44 -17.81 -1.44
C ILE A 103 7.91 -17.94 -1.50
N PHE A 104 7.37 -19.15 -1.36
CA PHE A 104 5.91 -19.36 -1.37
C PHE A 104 5.25 -18.70 -0.17
N LEU A 105 5.87 -18.74 1.01
CA LEU A 105 5.36 -18.03 2.19
C LEU A 105 5.32 -16.53 1.93
N HIS A 106 6.35 -15.92 1.35
CA HIS A 106 6.32 -14.50 1.02
C HIS A 106 5.34 -14.13 -0.09
N ALA A 107 5.10 -15.03 -1.05
CA ALA A 107 4.17 -14.83 -2.15
C ALA A 107 2.70 -14.97 -1.72
N VAL A 108 2.40 -15.97 -0.89
CA VAL A 108 1.05 -16.33 -0.46
C VAL A 108 0.65 -15.56 0.81
N ASN A 109 1.53 -15.44 1.80
CA ASN A 109 1.24 -14.76 3.08
C ASN A 109 1.56 -13.26 3.02
N ARG A 110 0.84 -12.52 2.16
CA ARG A 110 0.54 -11.11 2.47
C ARG A 110 -0.96 -10.98 2.69
N PRO A 111 -1.46 -10.22 3.69
CA PRO A 111 -0.73 -9.30 4.57
C PRO A 111 -1.21 -9.33 6.04
N SER A 112 -0.48 -8.59 6.89
CA SER A 112 -0.80 -8.31 8.30
C SER A 112 -2.22 -7.78 8.48
N ILE A 113 -2.84 -8.10 9.63
CA ILE A 113 -4.15 -7.59 10.10
C ILE A 113 -4.44 -6.16 9.60
N GLY A 114 -5.56 -5.97 8.89
CA GLY A 114 -6.03 -4.65 8.41
C GLY A 114 -5.63 -4.24 6.99
N SER A 115 -4.93 -5.08 6.25
CA SER A 115 -4.60 -4.86 4.84
C SER A 115 -5.70 -5.33 3.88
N LYS A 116 -6.06 -4.49 2.90
CA LYS A 116 -7.06 -4.82 1.87
C LYS A 116 -6.59 -5.79 0.77
N GLN A 117 -5.29 -6.08 0.71
CA GLN A 117 -4.74 -7.05 -0.24
C GLN A 117 -5.10 -8.46 0.25
N LEU A 118 -5.74 -9.25 -0.61
CA LEU A 118 -6.03 -10.65 -0.33
C LEU A 118 -4.73 -11.44 -0.54
N PRO A 119 -4.41 -12.44 0.29
CA PRO A 119 -3.35 -13.39 -0.02
C PRO A 119 -3.61 -13.99 -1.40
N GLU A 120 -2.58 -14.02 -2.26
CA GLU A 120 -2.66 -14.81 -3.50
C GLU A 120 -2.93 -16.25 -3.09
N GLU A 121 -4.00 -16.86 -3.62
CA GLU A 121 -4.44 -18.15 -3.09
C GLU A 121 -3.30 -19.20 -3.22
N PRO A 122 -3.03 -20.04 -2.19
CA PRO A 122 -1.95 -21.03 -2.21
C PRO A 122 -2.03 -22.03 -3.37
N TRP A 123 -3.17 -22.07 -4.06
CA TRP A 123 -3.40 -22.85 -5.26
C TRP A 123 -2.51 -22.42 -6.43
N VAL A 124 -2.20 -21.14 -6.57
CA VAL A 124 -1.43 -20.61 -7.71
C VAL A 124 -0.05 -21.25 -7.77
N VAL A 125 0.70 -21.22 -6.66
CA VAL A 125 2.04 -21.83 -6.58
C VAL A 125 1.98 -23.35 -6.78
N SER A 126 0.89 -23.99 -6.33
CA SER A 126 0.69 -25.44 -6.52
C SER A 126 0.33 -25.85 -7.95
N GLN A 127 0.07 -24.89 -8.85
CA GLN A 127 -0.34 -25.14 -10.24
C GLN A 127 0.77 -24.93 -11.27
N VAL A 128 1.91 -24.34 -10.88
CA VAL A 128 3.01 -24.02 -11.80
C VAL A 128 3.72 -25.26 -12.35
N SER A 129 4.13 -26.20 -11.48
CA SER A 129 4.85 -27.41 -11.90
C SER A 129 4.64 -28.56 -10.91
N ARG A 130 4.99 -29.79 -11.31
CA ARG A 130 4.95 -30.95 -10.41
C ARG A 130 5.82 -30.75 -9.16
N ARG A 131 7.02 -30.17 -9.32
CA ARG A 131 7.93 -29.88 -8.19
C ARG A 131 7.32 -28.85 -7.25
N TRP A 132 6.82 -27.74 -7.78
CA TRP A 132 6.21 -26.69 -6.96
C TRP A 132 4.99 -27.21 -6.22
N ARG A 133 4.19 -28.07 -6.86
CA ARG A 133 3.09 -28.77 -6.19
C ARG A 133 3.55 -29.63 -5.02
N LEU A 134 4.63 -30.40 -5.18
CA LEU A 134 5.17 -31.22 -4.10
C LEU A 134 5.65 -30.35 -2.93
N VAL A 135 6.42 -29.30 -3.21
CA VAL A 135 6.91 -28.35 -2.20
C VAL A 135 5.75 -27.64 -1.50
N ALA A 136 4.74 -27.19 -2.26
CA ALA A 136 3.56 -26.55 -1.72
C ALA A 136 2.77 -27.49 -0.79
N LEU A 137 2.59 -28.76 -1.19
CA LEU A 137 1.90 -29.76 -0.36
C LEU A 137 2.72 -30.18 0.88
N SER A 138 4.05 -30.14 0.81
CA SER A 138 4.93 -30.41 1.96
C SER A 138 5.14 -29.20 2.87
N THR A 139 4.52 -28.05 2.57
CA THR A 139 4.65 -26.82 3.36
C THR A 139 3.28 -26.43 3.93
N PRO A 140 2.85 -26.99 5.07
CA PRO A 140 1.51 -26.77 5.61
C PRO A 140 1.17 -25.29 5.89
N THR A 141 2.18 -24.48 6.23
CA THR A 141 2.03 -23.06 6.59
C THR A 141 1.49 -22.18 5.47
N ILE A 142 1.67 -22.53 4.19
CA ILE A 142 1.04 -21.76 3.10
C ILE A 142 -0.48 -21.99 3.02
N TRP A 143 -0.98 -23.05 3.65
CA TRP A 143 -2.40 -23.42 3.68
C TRP A 143 -3.11 -22.93 4.96
N SER A 144 -2.41 -22.23 5.85
CA SER A 144 -2.95 -21.77 7.14
C SER A 144 -3.47 -20.34 7.13
N ALA A 145 -3.27 -19.60 6.03
CA ALA A 145 -3.84 -18.28 5.80
C ALA A 145 -4.95 -18.35 4.76
N PHE A 146 -6.07 -17.67 5.05
CA PHE A 146 -7.24 -17.66 4.18
C PHE A 146 -7.59 -16.23 3.76
N PRO A 147 -7.98 -16.00 2.49
CA PRO A 147 -8.50 -14.70 2.10
C PRO A 147 -9.73 -14.32 2.92
N ALA A 148 -9.89 -13.03 3.17
CA ALA A 148 -11.05 -12.50 3.90
C ALA A 148 -12.34 -12.93 3.18
N PHE A 149 -13.17 -13.69 3.89
CA PHE A 149 -14.42 -14.22 3.36
C PHE A 149 -15.39 -13.09 3.00
N ARG A 150 -15.79 -12.92 1.73
CA ARG A 150 -16.67 -11.81 1.31
C ARG A 150 -17.99 -12.22 0.64
N GLU A 151 -18.18 -13.49 0.29
CA GLU A 151 -19.31 -13.95 -0.52
C GLU A 151 -19.98 -15.18 0.09
N SER A 152 -21.29 -15.35 -0.06
CA SER A 152 -22.05 -16.48 0.51
C SER A 152 -21.51 -17.86 0.08
N LEU A 153 -21.40 -18.79 1.05
CA LEU A 153 -20.98 -20.18 0.85
C LEU A 153 -21.94 -20.94 -0.08
N ASP A 154 -23.22 -20.56 -0.09
CA ASP A 154 -24.24 -21.19 -0.96
C ASP A 154 -24.08 -20.83 -2.45
N LYS A 155 -23.43 -19.71 -2.78
CA LYS A 155 -23.18 -19.32 -4.18
C LYS A 155 -21.96 -20.02 -4.79
N ASP A 156 -20.95 -20.33 -3.98
CA ASP A 156 -19.74 -21.00 -4.45
C ASP A 156 -19.40 -22.26 -3.62
N LYS A 157 -20.02 -23.39 -3.97
CA LYS A 157 -19.69 -24.70 -3.41
C LYS A 157 -18.21 -25.07 -3.57
N ARG A 158 -17.53 -24.56 -4.62
CA ARG A 158 -16.10 -24.83 -4.83
C ARG A 158 -15.27 -24.10 -3.79
N TYR A 159 -15.68 -22.91 -3.36
CA TYR A 159 -15.03 -22.17 -2.29
C TYR A 159 -15.05 -22.93 -0.96
N TYR A 160 -16.20 -23.44 -0.54
CA TYR A 160 -16.30 -24.26 0.69
C TYR A 160 -15.38 -25.50 0.64
N SER A 161 -15.35 -26.19 -0.49
CA SER A 161 -14.46 -27.34 -0.69
C SER A 161 -12.97 -26.96 -0.67
N ARG A 162 -12.60 -25.80 -1.24
CA ARG A 162 -11.23 -25.26 -1.15
C ARG A 162 -10.86 -24.97 0.30
N LEU A 163 -11.75 -24.38 1.09
CA LEU A 163 -11.51 -24.12 2.52
C LEU A 163 -11.27 -25.41 3.29
N GLN A 164 -12.14 -26.41 3.15
CA GLN A 164 -11.95 -27.73 3.78
C GLN A 164 -10.62 -28.36 3.39
N THR A 165 -10.26 -28.29 2.11
CA THR A 165 -9.01 -28.86 1.61
C THR A 165 -7.80 -28.12 2.19
N ALA A 166 -7.83 -26.79 2.24
CA ALA A 166 -6.75 -25.99 2.82
C ALA A 166 -6.64 -26.21 4.34
N LEU A 167 -7.76 -26.30 5.06
CA LEU A 167 -7.78 -26.68 6.48
C LEU A 167 -7.14 -28.06 6.71
N GLY A 168 -7.46 -29.06 5.88
CA GLY A 168 -6.82 -30.37 5.92
C GLY A 168 -5.31 -30.32 5.63
N ARG A 169 -4.88 -29.50 4.66
CA ARG A 169 -3.46 -29.35 4.30
C ARG A 169 -2.63 -28.55 5.30
N SER A 170 -3.27 -27.66 6.06
CA SER A 170 -2.61 -26.93 7.15
C SER A 170 -2.13 -27.86 8.28
N GLY A 171 -2.70 -29.06 8.39
CA GLY A 171 -2.30 -30.04 9.41
C GLY A 171 -2.48 -29.50 10.83
N ALA A 172 -1.38 -29.42 11.59
CA ALA A 172 -1.36 -28.94 12.98
C ALA A 172 -0.79 -27.52 13.13
N VAL A 173 -0.44 -26.83 12.04
CA VAL A 173 0.17 -25.50 12.14
C VAL A 173 -0.85 -24.46 12.60
N PRO A 174 -0.39 -23.35 13.22
CA PRO A 174 -1.28 -22.27 13.65
C PRO A 174 -1.99 -21.62 12.46
N LEU A 175 -3.26 -21.24 12.66
CA LEU A 175 -4.13 -20.68 11.64
C LEU A 175 -4.26 -19.15 11.80
N ASN A 176 -4.16 -18.45 10.67
CA ASN A 176 -4.33 -17.01 10.58
C ASN A 176 -5.56 -16.72 9.72
N VAL A 177 -6.67 -16.36 10.37
CA VAL A 177 -7.98 -16.37 9.73
C VAL A 177 -8.63 -14.99 9.79
N SER A 178 -9.15 -14.56 8.64
CA SER A 178 -9.87 -13.29 8.48
C SER A 178 -11.27 -13.54 7.95
N PHE A 179 -12.27 -12.95 8.63
CA PHE A 179 -13.69 -13.09 8.28
C PHE A 179 -14.30 -11.71 8.04
N TYR A 180 -15.09 -11.57 6.97
CA TYR A 180 -15.93 -10.41 6.75
C TYR A 180 -17.38 -10.87 6.72
N LEU A 181 -18.14 -10.55 7.77
CA LEU A 181 -19.47 -11.08 8.04
C LEU A 181 -20.60 -10.06 7.85
N PHE A 182 -20.32 -8.90 7.25
CA PHE A 182 -21.37 -7.92 6.95
C PHE A 182 -22.28 -8.39 5.82
N GLY A 183 -23.60 -8.22 6.01
CA GLY A 183 -24.61 -8.61 5.03
C GLY A 183 -24.73 -10.12 4.78
N ILE A 184 -24.11 -10.95 5.63
CA ILE A 184 -24.17 -12.40 5.51
C ILE A 184 -25.40 -12.94 6.25
N PRO A 185 -26.25 -13.77 5.61
CA PRO A 185 -27.37 -14.41 6.28
C PRO A 185 -26.93 -15.27 7.46
N GLU A 186 -27.67 -15.27 8.57
CA GLU A 186 -27.30 -16.00 9.80
C GLU A 186 -26.96 -17.47 9.56
N ARG A 187 -27.71 -18.17 8.69
CA ARG A 187 -27.46 -19.58 8.33
C ARG A 187 -26.04 -19.80 7.80
N GLU A 188 -25.52 -18.86 7.03
CA GLU A 188 -24.19 -18.92 6.43
C GLU A 188 -23.12 -18.66 7.49
N VAL A 189 -23.38 -17.74 8.42
CA VAL A 189 -22.52 -17.50 9.59
C VAL A 189 -22.39 -18.76 10.44
N TRP A 190 -23.50 -19.47 10.69
CA TRP A 190 -23.48 -20.74 11.42
C TRP A 190 -22.69 -21.83 10.70
N LYS A 191 -22.93 -22.04 9.39
CA LYS A 191 -22.16 -23.02 8.60
C LYS A 191 -20.65 -22.75 8.67
N MET A 192 -20.26 -21.49 8.67
CA MET A 192 -18.86 -21.09 8.79
C MET A 192 -18.32 -21.34 10.19
N ALA A 193 -19.07 -20.97 11.23
CA ALA A 193 -18.69 -21.28 12.59
C ALA A 193 -18.48 -22.79 12.78
N ASP A 194 -19.42 -23.62 12.28
CA ASP A 194 -19.35 -25.08 12.38
C ASP A 194 -18.14 -25.65 11.61
N LEU A 195 -17.77 -25.09 10.46
CA LEU A 195 -16.59 -25.50 9.69
C LEU A 195 -15.28 -25.26 10.46
N PHE A 196 -15.17 -24.12 11.14
CA PHE A 196 -13.94 -23.67 11.78
C PHE A 196 -13.81 -24.10 13.25
N THR A 197 -14.93 -24.40 13.92
CA THR A 197 -14.96 -24.81 15.34
C THR A 197 -13.98 -25.94 15.67
N PRO A 198 -13.89 -27.04 14.89
CA PRO A 198 -12.93 -28.13 15.15
C PRO A 198 -11.46 -27.69 15.11
N HIS A 199 -11.16 -26.59 14.43
CA HIS A 199 -9.81 -26.07 14.24
C HIS A 199 -9.50 -24.81 15.07
N SER A 200 -10.49 -24.31 15.81
CA SER A 200 -10.39 -23.06 16.59
C SER A 200 -9.25 -23.05 17.63
N HIS A 201 -8.88 -24.22 18.16
CA HIS A 201 -7.73 -24.39 19.06
C HIS A 201 -6.37 -24.04 18.45
N ARG A 202 -6.27 -23.97 17.12
CA ARG A 202 -5.04 -23.59 16.40
C ARG A 202 -5.03 -22.13 15.98
N PHE A 203 -6.09 -21.37 16.24
CA PHE A 203 -6.16 -19.98 15.81
C PHE A 203 -5.09 -19.17 16.53
N ASN A 204 -4.23 -18.50 15.76
CA ASN A 204 -3.17 -17.65 16.30
C ASN A 204 -3.49 -16.17 16.12
N ASP A 205 -3.88 -15.82 14.89
CA ASP A 205 -4.35 -14.49 14.51
C ASP A 205 -5.78 -14.59 13.99
N LEU A 206 -6.70 -13.85 14.60
CA LEU A 206 -8.11 -13.82 14.21
C LEU A 206 -8.55 -12.39 13.91
N CYS A 207 -8.98 -12.14 12.68
CA CYS A 207 -9.58 -10.87 12.28
C CYS A 207 -11.04 -11.07 11.90
N ILE A 208 -11.96 -10.32 12.50
CA ILE A 208 -13.39 -10.37 12.17
C ILE A 208 -13.89 -8.96 11.89
N SER A 209 -14.46 -8.76 10.72
CA SER A 209 -15.16 -7.54 10.33
C SER A 209 -16.66 -7.85 10.26
N SER A 210 -17.46 -7.38 11.22
CA SER A 210 -18.88 -7.73 11.32
C SER A 210 -19.69 -6.74 12.15
N ASN A 211 -21.03 -6.91 12.17
CA ASN A 211 -21.84 -6.32 13.23
C ASN A 211 -21.77 -7.17 14.52
N LEU A 212 -22.29 -6.66 15.64
CA LEU A 212 -22.24 -7.37 16.93
C LEU A 212 -23.02 -8.70 16.90
N HIS A 213 -24.16 -8.72 16.20
CA HIS A 213 -25.00 -9.92 16.11
C HIS A 213 -24.30 -11.08 15.41
N ALA A 214 -23.74 -10.84 14.22
CA ALA A 214 -22.98 -11.83 13.46
C ALA A 214 -21.72 -12.28 14.21
N LEU A 215 -21.04 -11.38 14.93
CA LEU A 215 -19.91 -11.74 15.79
C LEU A 215 -20.35 -12.71 16.90
N GLN A 216 -21.49 -12.44 17.53
CA GLN A 216 -22.02 -13.30 18.58
C GLN A 216 -22.35 -14.69 18.04
N LEU A 217 -23.09 -14.77 16.91
CA LEU A 217 -23.44 -16.05 16.30
C LEU A 217 -22.17 -16.85 15.96
N PHE A 218 -21.21 -16.22 15.29
CA PHE A 218 -19.96 -16.85 14.88
C PHE A 218 -19.13 -17.35 16.06
N SER A 219 -18.91 -16.47 17.06
CA SER A 219 -18.02 -16.76 18.18
C SER A 219 -18.63 -17.72 19.20
N SER A 220 -19.97 -17.82 19.30
CA SER A 220 -20.66 -18.65 20.29
C SER A 220 -20.25 -20.13 20.24
N ARG A 221 -19.89 -20.65 19.05
CA ARG A 221 -19.42 -22.03 18.87
C ARG A 221 -17.98 -22.27 19.32
N MET A 222 -17.19 -21.21 19.46
CA MET A 222 -15.74 -21.29 19.70
C MET A 222 -15.36 -20.96 21.15
N THR A 223 -16.35 -20.63 21.99
CA THR A 223 -16.17 -20.36 23.42
C THR A 223 -15.37 -21.49 24.07
N GLY A 224 -14.33 -21.12 24.83
CA GLY A 224 -13.47 -22.08 25.53
C GLY A 224 -12.50 -22.88 24.66
N HIS A 225 -12.40 -22.63 23.34
CA HIS A 225 -11.49 -23.36 22.46
C HIS A 225 -10.32 -22.51 21.93
N LEU A 226 -10.33 -21.19 22.14
CA LEU A 226 -9.39 -20.24 21.53
C LEU A 226 -8.05 -20.12 22.29
N HIS A 227 -7.48 -21.21 22.81
CA HIS A 227 -6.33 -21.14 23.72
C HIS A 227 -5.01 -20.68 23.07
N ALA A 228 -4.84 -20.88 21.75
CA ALA A 228 -3.63 -20.49 21.02
C ALA A 228 -3.66 -19.05 20.45
N LEU A 229 -4.78 -18.34 20.64
CA LEU A 229 -5.02 -17.04 20.03
C LEU A 229 -4.15 -15.97 20.70
N LYS A 230 -3.27 -15.35 19.91
CA LYS A 230 -2.34 -14.30 20.35
C LYS A 230 -2.80 -12.91 19.93
N SER A 231 -3.41 -12.80 18.75
CA SER A 231 -3.89 -11.54 18.19
C SER A 231 -5.37 -11.63 17.80
N LEU A 232 -6.15 -10.67 18.26
CA LEU A 232 -7.57 -10.53 17.94
C LEU A 232 -7.81 -9.14 17.35
N ALA A 233 -8.40 -9.09 16.16
CA ALA A 233 -8.82 -7.85 15.51
C ALA A 233 -10.32 -7.90 15.21
N LEU A 234 -11.06 -6.91 15.72
CA LEU A 234 -12.51 -6.80 15.56
C LEU A 234 -12.84 -5.44 14.94
N TYR A 235 -13.54 -5.46 13.81
CA TYR A 235 -13.95 -4.26 13.08
C TYR A 235 -15.47 -4.21 12.97
N PHE A 236 -16.07 -3.14 13.48
CA PHE A 236 -17.52 -2.91 13.52
C PHE A 236 -17.92 -1.76 12.61
N SER A 237 -18.93 -1.98 11.75
CA SER A 237 -19.52 -0.98 10.87
C SER A 237 -21.06 -1.12 10.84
N HIS A 238 -21.79 -0.04 10.58
CA HIS A 238 -23.25 -0.05 10.45
C HIS A 238 -23.57 0.05 8.97
N THR A 239 -23.97 -1.05 8.36
CA THR A 239 -24.66 -1.03 7.08
C THR A 239 -26.15 -1.22 7.35
N GLN A 240 -26.87 -0.10 7.42
CA GLN A 240 -28.31 0.10 7.14
C GLN A 240 -29.40 -0.85 7.71
N GLU A 241 -29.13 -1.81 8.60
CA GLU A 241 -30.21 -2.55 9.26
C GLU A 241 -30.63 -1.91 10.60
N PRO A 242 -31.94 -1.88 10.93
CA PRO A 242 -32.42 -1.39 12.21
C PRO A 242 -31.76 -2.20 13.32
N TYR A 243 -30.99 -1.50 14.16
CA TYR A 243 -30.28 -2.03 15.31
C TYR A 243 -31.18 -2.96 16.13
N ARG A 244 -31.02 -4.27 15.94
CA ARG A 244 -31.47 -5.26 16.92
C ARG A 244 -30.27 -5.49 17.83
N PRO A 245 -30.26 -4.96 19.07
CA PRO A 245 -29.21 -5.31 20.01
C PRO A 245 -29.21 -6.84 20.17
N PRO A 246 -28.04 -7.48 20.22
CA PRO A 246 -27.96 -8.90 20.46
C PRO A 246 -28.64 -9.23 21.81
N VAL A 247 -29.34 -10.36 21.88
CA VAL A 247 -30.17 -10.75 23.03
C VAL A 247 -29.34 -10.99 24.31
N SER A 248 -28.02 -11.14 24.19
CA SER A 248 -27.11 -11.36 25.33
C SER A 248 -25.76 -10.65 25.12
N LEU A 249 -25.71 -9.37 25.47
CA LEU A 249 -24.45 -8.65 25.70
C LEU A 249 -24.03 -8.78 27.18
N PRO A 250 -22.72 -8.80 27.49
CA PRO A 250 -21.59 -8.77 26.56
C PRO A 250 -21.33 -10.13 25.88
N ILE A 251 -20.70 -10.12 24.72
CA ILE A 251 -20.17 -11.33 24.06
C ILE A 251 -19.04 -11.89 24.92
N THR A 252 -19.23 -13.09 25.48
CA THR A 252 -18.28 -13.74 26.40
C THR A 252 -17.34 -14.75 25.75
N SER A 253 -17.52 -15.05 24.46
CA SER A 253 -16.75 -16.06 23.71
C SER A 253 -15.24 -15.85 23.74
N PHE A 254 -14.79 -14.61 23.99
CA PHE A 254 -13.37 -14.21 24.02
C PHE A 254 -12.83 -13.98 25.44
N LEU A 255 -13.57 -14.34 26.49
CA LEU A 255 -13.12 -14.16 27.86
C LEU A 255 -12.00 -15.16 28.23
N GLU A 256 -12.16 -16.42 27.83
CA GLU A 256 -11.23 -17.52 28.14
C GLU A 256 -10.14 -17.70 27.08
N VAL A 257 -9.39 -16.63 26.81
CA VAL A 257 -8.34 -16.59 25.78
C VAL A 257 -6.98 -16.30 26.44
N PRO A 258 -6.34 -17.27 27.12
CA PRO A 258 -5.19 -17.03 28.00
C PRO A 258 -3.92 -16.56 27.27
N SER A 259 -3.82 -16.81 25.96
CA SER A 259 -2.65 -16.43 25.16
C SER A 259 -2.78 -15.05 24.51
N LEU A 260 -3.91 -14.36 24.69
CA LEU A 260 -4.17 -13.10 23.98
C LEU A 260 -3.23 -11.99 24.45
N ARG A 261 -2.44 -11.45 23.53
CA ARG A 261 -1.48 -10.36 23.78
C ARG A 261 -1.79 -9.11 22.97
N GLU A 262 -2.49 -9.25 21.86
CA GLU A 262 -2.74 -8.15 20.93
C GLU A 262 -4.23 -8.02 20.66
N LEU A 263 -4.73 -6.79 20.76
CA LEU A 263 -6.11 -6.47 20.45
C LEU A 263 -6.17 -5.27 19.52
N THR A 264 -6.90 -5.40 18.41
CA THR A 264 -7.28 -4.29 17.54
C THR A 264 -8.79 -4.14 17.53
N LEU A 265 -9.31 -2.99 17.96
CA LEU A 265 -10.73 -2.66 17.90
C LEU A 265 -10.94 -1.50 16.93
N GLY A 266 -11.55 -1.79 15.78
CA GLY A 266 -12.04 -0.81 14.83
C GLY A 266 -13.53 -0.57 15.02
N ILE A 267 -13.95 0.63 15.37
CA ILE A 267 -15.37 0.97 15.54
C ILE A 267 -15.69 2.16 14.64
N TRP A 268 -16.37 1.91 13.52
CA TRP A 268 -16.70 2.93 12.51
C TRP A 268 -18.11 3.50 12.67
N THR A 269 -18.71 3.34 13.83
CA THR A 269 -20.09 3.76 14.12
C THR A 269 -20.19 4.42 15.47
N ARG A 270 -21.25 5.21 15.69
CA ARG A 270 -21.56 5.78 17.01
C ARG A 270 -22.07 4.70 17.96
N PRO A 271 -21.28 4.32 18.99
CA PRO A 271 -21.77 3.48 20.06
C PRO A 271 -22.83 4.26 20.84
N GLN A 272 -24.01 3.68 21.10
CA GLN A 272 -24.89 4.21 22.15
C GLN A 272 -24.34 3.87 23.56
N THR A 273 -23.39 2.92 23.64
CA THR A 273 -22.84 2.35 24.87
C THR A 273 -21.34 2.08 24.73
N THR A 274 -20.61 1.91 25.83
CA THR A 274 -19.14 1.73 25.79
C THR A 274 -18.75 0.36 25.24
N ALA A 275 -17.61 0.24 24.56
CA ALA A 275 -17.14 -1.05 24.00
C ALA A 275 -17.04 -2.19 25.05
N GLN A 276 -16.80 -1.84 26.32
CA GLN A 276 -16.76 -2.77 27.45
C GLN A 276 -18.12 -3.45 27.72
N SER A 277 -19.22 -2.78 27.38
CA SER A 277 -20.56 -3.37 27.46
C SER A 277 -20.83 -4.39 26.35
N TRP A 278 -20.00 -4.42 25.31
CA TRP A 278 -20.22 -5.24 24.12
C TRP A 278 -19.49 -6.57 24.17
N ILE A 279 -18.26 -6.59 24.70
CA ILE A 279 -17.37 -7.76 24.61
C ILE A 279 -16.58 -7.90 25.90
N ALA A 280 -16.61 -9.10 26.48
CA ALA A 280 -15.78 -9.46 27.62
C ALA A 280 -14.43 -10.00 27.13
N LEU A 281 -13.34 -9.36 27.54
CA LEU A 281 -11.97 -9.69 27.13
C LEU A 281 -11.03 -9.74 28.34
N PRO A 282 -9.95 -10.54 28.30
CA PRO A 282 -8.92 -10.56 29.33
C PRO A 282 -7.97 -9.35 29.17
N TRP A 283 -8.46 -8.14 29.49
CA TRP A 283 -7.73 -6.88 29.28
C TRP A 283 -6.36 -6.82 29.99
N HIS A 284 -6.24 -7.43 31.16
CA HIS A 284 -5.07 -7.33 32.04
C HIS A 284 -3.77 -7.93 31.44
N GLN A 285 -3.88 -8.88 30.51
CA GLN A 285 -2.73 -9.58 29.91
C GLN A 285 -2.32 -9.03 28.53
N LEU A 286 -3.04 -8.04 28.02
CA LEU A 286 -2.78 -7.40 26.73
C LEU A 286 -1.49 -6.57 26.79
N ARG A 287 -0.65 -6.74 25.77
CA ARG A 287 0.61 -5.99 25.58
C ARG A 287 0.51 -4.97 24.46
N ARG A 288 -0.29 -5.25 23.42
CA ARG A 288 -0.53 -4.34 22.30
C ARG A 288 -2.01 -4.05 22.16
N LEU A 289 -2.37 -2.78 22.14
CA LEU A 289 -3.74 -2.33 21.97
C LEU A 289 -3.82 -1.29 20.85
N THR A 290 -4.63 -1.57 19.84
CA THR A 290 -4.97 -0.63 18.77
C THR A 290 -6.45 -0.31 18.84
N LEU A 291 -6.80 0.96 19.01
CA LEU A 291 -8.17 1.45 18.98
C LEU A 291 -8.33 2.41 17.79
N SER A 292 -9.04 1.99 16.75
CA SER A 292 -9.36 2.80 15.57
C SER A 292 -10.83 3.17 15.61
N CYS A 293 -11.18 4.35 16.10
CA CYS A 293 -12.53 4.67 16.54
C CYS A 293 -13.05 5.94 15.89
N ALA A 294 -14.29 5.86 15.40
CA ALA A 294 -15.00 7.03 14.88
C ALA A 294 -15.82 7.77 15.95
N ALA A 295 -16.05 7.16 17.12
CA ALA A 295 -17.00 7.69 18.09
C ALA A 295 -16.84 7.19 19.54
N LEU A 296 -15.69 6.61 19.92
CA LEU A 296 -15.42 6.34 21.34
C LEU A 296 -15.07 7.64 22.06
N LEU A 297 -15.79 7.94 23.14
CA LEU A 297 -15.45 9.05 24.02
C LEU A 297 -14.08 8.82 24.70
N PRO A 298 -13.24 9.85 24.89
CA PRO A 298 -11.96 9.74 25.59
C PRO A 298 -12.06 9.06 26.97
N SER A 299 -13.14 9.30 27.71
CA SER A 299 -13.42 8.66 29.00
C SER A 299 -13.56 7.13 28.89
N SER A 300 -14.13 6.63 27.79
CA SER A 300 -14.26 5.19 27.53
C SER A 300 -12.91 4.56 27.16
N ILE A 301 -12.04 5.32 26.49
CA ILE A 301 -10.68 4.86 26.19
C ILE A 301 -9.90 4.73 27.50
N ILE A 302 -10.00 5.72 28.39
CA ILE A 302 -9.34 5.66 29.70
C ILE A 302 -9.89 4.52 30.56
N SER A 303 -11.20 4.25 30.52
CA SER A 303 -11.75 3.10 31.24
C SER A 303 -11.20 1.77 30.73
N ILE A 304 -10.86 1.67 29.44
CA ILE A 304 -10.18 0.50 28.86
C ILE A 304 -8.72 0.45 29.33
N LEU A 305 -8.00 1.56 29.22
CA LEU A 305 -6.59 1.65 29.59
C LEU A 305 -6.36 1.31 31.08
N ARG A 306 -7.30 1.66 31.96
CA ARG A 306 -7.30 1.28 33.39
C ARG A 306 -7.31 -0.23 33.64
N GLN A 307 -7.78 -1.02 32.69
CA GLN A 307 -7.82 -2.48 32.82
C GLN A 307 -6.60 -3.16 32.20
N THR A 308 -5.85 -2.46 31.34
CA THR A 308 -4.68 -3.00 30.61
C THR A 308 -3.38 -2.68 31.35
N VAL A 309 -3.14 -3.38 32.46
CA VAL A 309 -2.00 -3.11 33.36
C VAL A 309 -0.64 -3.53 32.81
N ALA A 310 -0.61 -4.44 31.83
CA ALA A 310 0.62 -4.94 31.19
C ALA A 310 0.86 -4.35 29.79
N LEU A 311 0.19 -3.23 29.46
CA LEU A 311 0.21 -2.66 28.11
C LEU A 311 1.57 -2.04 27.81
N GLU A 312 2.24 -2.53 26.76
CA GLU A 312 3.56 -2.06 26.30
C GLU A 312 3.43 -1.08 25.13
N ARG A 313 2.48 -1.33 24.22
CA ARG A 313 2.22 -0.50 23.03
C ARG A 313 0.75 -0.16 22.89
N CYS A 314 0.46 1.13 22.72
CA CYS A 314 -0.89 1.64 22.49
C CYS A 314 -0.93 2.47 21.21
N VAL A 315 -1.91 2.19 20.35
CA VAL A 315 -2.18 2.92 19.12
C VAL A 315 -3.62 3.40 19.18
N LEU A 316 -3.82 4.71 19.15
CA LEU A 316 -5.13 5.35 19.15
C LEU A 316 -5.30 6.06 17.82
N GLN A 317 -6.38 5.79 17.09
CA GLN A 317 -6.68 6.43 15.82
C GLN A 317 -8.12 6.94 15.83
N TYR A 318 -8.30 8.24 15.73
CA TYR A 318 -9.60 8.91 15.66
C TYR A 318 -9.96 9.23 14.22
N TRP A 319 -11.13 8.77 13.79
CA TRP A 319 -11.68 8.99 12.45
C TRP A 319 -12.97 9.80 12.58
N HIS A 320 -13.23 10.77 11.70
CA HIS A 320 -14.49 11.54 11.55
C HIS A 320 -15.55 11.46 12.69
N CYS A 321 -15.51 12.39 13.66
CA CYS A 321 -16.54 12.55 14.71
C CYS A 321 -17.03 14.02 14.80
N ASP A 322 -18.33 14.32 14.67
CA ASP A 322 -18.83 15.71 14.69
C ASP A 322 -18.86 16.39 16.09
N TYR A 323 -17.90 16.13 16.99
CA TYR A 323 -17.96 16.60 18.37
C TYR A 323 -16.86 17.59 18.74
N THR A 324 -17.28 18.77 19.18
CA THR A 324 -16.51 19.67 20.04
C THR A 324 -16.65 19.19 21.48
N LEU A 325 -15.73 18.35 21.95
CA LEU A 325 -15.77 17.83 23.32
C LEU A 325 -15.11 18.80 24.30
N SER A 326 -15.91 19.65 24.97
CA SER A 326 -15.56 20.16 26.31
C SER A 326 -15.98 19.12 27.34
N MET A 327 -15.17 18.08 27.55
CA MET A 327 -15.42 17.06 28.56
C MET A 327 -14.21 16.93 29.47
N GLU A 328 -14.47 16.78 30.77
CA GLU A 328 -13.44 16.43 31.74
C GLU A 328 -12.91 15.03 31.42
N ILE A 329 -11.67 14.97 30.95
CA ILE A 329 -10.99 13.73 30.67
C ILE A 329 -10.28 13.29 31.97
N PRO A 330 -10.67 12.16 32.58
CA PRO A 330 -10.09 11.75 33.85
C PRO A 330 -8.60 11.45 33.70
N HIS A 331 -7.79 11.93 34.64
CA HIS A 331 -6.36 11.65 34.58
C HIS A 331 -6.07 10.13 34.59
N PHE A 332 -5.12 9.73 33.76
CA PHE A 332 -4.68 8.35 33.64
C PHE A 332 -3.15 8.26 33.70
N ASN A 333 -2.66 7.31 34.48
CA ASN A 333 -1.24 6.99 34.58
C ASN A 333 -0.99 5.52 34.23
N SER A 334 0.14 5.23 33.59
CA SER A 334 0.59 3.86 33.36
C SER A 334 2.11 3.77 33.39
N LEU A 335 2.62 2.78 34.13
CA LEU A 335 4.06 2.51 34.26
C LEU A 335 4.57 1.48 33.25
N SER A 336 3.69 0.80 32.50
CA SER A 336 4.09 -0.27 31.58
C SER A 336 4.24 0.21 30.13
N LEU A 337 3.66 1.36 29.78
CA LEU A 337 3.56 1.81 28.39
C LEU A 337 4.90 2.33 27.88
N ILE A 338 5.41 1.70 26.82
CA ILE A 338 6.71 1.99 26.18
C ILE A 338 6.50 2.76 24.88
N GLU A 339 5.47 2.42 24.12
CA GLU A 339 5.18 3.01 22.81
C GLU A 339 3.74 3.55 22.76
N LEU A 340 3.58 4.80 22.38
CA LEU A 340 2.29 5.46 22.20
C LEU A 340 2.21 6.09 20.81
N HIS A 341 1.16 5.75 20.08
CA HIS A 341 0.79 6.43 18.85
C HIS A 341 -0.61 7.05 18.99
N ILE A 342 -0.75 8.33 18.65
CA ILE A 342 -2.04 9.04 18.66
C ILE A 342 -2.25 9.66 17.28
N GLY A 343 -3.15 9.08 16.49
CA GLY A 343 -3.61 9.62 15.22
C GLY A 343 -5.00 10.22 15.33
N SER A 344 -5.24 11.37 14.70
CA SER A 344 -6.56 12.02 14.68
C SER A 344 -6.80 12.78 13.37
N GLU A 345 -7.91 12.47 12.70
CA GLU A 345 -8.49 13.30 11.62
C GLU A 345 -9.23 14.54 12.13
N MET A 346 -9.28 14.72 13.45
CA MET A 346 -10.08 15.75 14.10
C MET A 346 -9.22 16.84 14.71
N ARG A 347 -9.72 18.07 14.60
CA ARG A 347 -9.17 19.25 15.28
C ARG A 347 -9.43 19.18 16.79
N GLY A 348 -8.42 19.51 17.59
CA GLY A 348 -8.56 19.71 19.05
C GLY A 348 -8.79 18.47 19.92
N VAL A 349 -8.63 17.23 19.41
CA VAL A 349 -8.75 16.01 20.23
C VAL A 349 -7.45 15.63 20.93
N VAL A 350 -6.32 15.90 20.28
CA VAL A 350 -5.00 15.46 20.75
C VAL A 350 -4.60 16.18 22.04
N GLU A 351 -4.78 17.50 22.11
CA GLU A 351 -4.32 18.32 23.24
C GLU A 351 -5.02 18.00 24.56
N PRO A 352 -6.38 18.00 24.66
CA PRO A 352 -7.05 17.68 25.93
C PRO A 352 -6.74 16.26 26.38
N PHE A 353 -6.57 15.35 25.43
CA PHE A 353 -6.21 13.97 25.72
C PHE A 353 -4.79 13.89 26.28
N LEU A 354 -3.79 14.52 25.63
CA LEU A 354 -2.42 14.59 26.15
C LEU A 354 -2.36 15.18 27.56
N CYS A 355 -3.11 16.24 27.85
CA CYS A 355 -3.19 16.86 29.18
C CYS A 355 -3.64 15.89 30.28
N SER A 356 -4.45 14.88 29.94
CA SER A 356 -4.97 13.91 30.89
C SER A 356 -4.04 12.72 31.17
N LEU A 357 -2.95 12.54 30.41
CA LEU A 357 -2.13 11.32 30.44
C LEU A 357 -0.79 11.53 31.15
N THR A 358 -0.29 10.47 31.79
CA THR A 358 1.05 10.44 32.42
C THR A 358 1.69 9.06 32.20
N PHE A 359 2.79 9.02 31.44
CA PHE A 359 3.45 7.77 31.05
C PHE A 359 4.96 7.80 31.29
N PRO A 360 5.45 7.52 32.52
CA PRO A 360 6.87 7.66 32.86
C PRO A 360 7.81 6.69 32.14
N SER A 361 7.32 5.50 31.75
CA SER A 361 8.14 4.50 31.05
C SER A 361 8.17 4.68 29.52
N LEU A 362 7.53 5.75 29.01
CA LEU A 362 7.38 5.96 27.57
C LEU A 362 8.74 6.23 26.91
N ARG A 363 9.02 5.53 25.81
CA ARG A 363 10.25 5.66 25.01
C ARG A 363 9.97 6.14 23.59
N LYS A 364 8.83 5.73 23.02
CA LYS A 364 8.46 6.13 21.65
C LYS A 364 7.12 6.83 21.65
N LEU A 365 7.12 8.03 21.09
CA LEU A 365 5.91 8.82 20.90
C LEU A 365 5.78 9.19 19.43
N SER A 366 4.63 8.86 18.84
CA SER A 366 4.25 9.28 17.50
C SER A 366 2.88 9.91 17.58
N ILE A 367 2.73 11.11 17.06
CA ILE A 367 1.44 11.76 16.94
C ILE A 367 1.22 11.97 15.44
N SER A 368 -0.03 11.91 14.98
CA SER A 368 -0.39 12.25 13.60
C SER A 368 -1.70 13.02 13.62
N ALA A 369 -1.66 14.32 13.39
CA ALA A 369 -2.83 15.19 13.45
C ALA A 369 -3.07 15.88 12.11
N HIS A 370 -4.35 16.05 11.75
CA HIS A 370 -4.81 16.88 10.64
C HIS A 370 -4.97 18.36 11.01
N ASP A 371 -4.34 18.81 12.10
CA ASP A 371 -4.34 20.20 12.52
C ASP A 371 -3.00 20.56 13.16
N VAL A 372 -2.78 21.85 13.32
CA VAL A 372 -1.61 22.39 14.03
C VAL A 372 -1.76 22.09 15.52
N VAL A 373 -0.89 21.23 16.04
CA VAL A 373 -0.83 20.90 17.48
C VAL A 373 0.12 21.85 18.19
N ASP A 374 -0.28 22.40 19.34
CA ASP A 374 0.61 23.21 20.17
C ASP A 374 1.67 22.33 20.85
N LEU A 375 2.95 22.60 20.58
CA LEU A 375 4.08 21.94 21.22
C LEU A 375 4.12 22.18 22.73
N GLN A 376 3.49 23.23 23.26
CA GLN A 376 3.43 23.45 24.70
C GLN A 376 2.64 22.34 25.42
N CYS A 377 1.53 21.87 24.83
CA CYS A 377 0.79 20.75 25.39
C CYS A 377 1.63 19.46 25.45
N LEU A 378 2.49 19.27 24.46
CA LEU A 378 3.43 18.15 24.41
C LEU A 378 4.55 18.31 25.45
N ALA A 379 5.09 19.51 25.60
CA ALA A 379 6.10 19.84 26.61
C ALA A 379 5.57 19.63 28.03
N ASP A 380 4.33 20.04 28.30
CA ASP A 380 3.65 19.83 29.59
C ASP A 380 3.43 18.33 29.86
N PHE A 381 3.06 17.56 28.83
CA PHE A 381 2.92 16.11 28.93
C PHE A 381 4.25 15.41 29.23
N ILE A 382 5.33 15.79 28.54
CA ILE A 382 6.67 15.23 28.75
C ILE A 382 7.16 15.57 30.16
N SER A 383 7.02 16.84 30.57
CA SER A 383 7.41 17.32 31.90
C SER A 383 6.67 16.56 32.99
N ARG A 384 5.34 16.43 32.87
CA ARG A 384 4.50 15.69 33.82
C ARG A 384 4.82 14.20 33.85
N SER A 385 5.13 13.60 32.71
CA SER A 385 5.46 12.17 32.61
C SER A 385 6.88 11.88 33.07
N SER A 386 7.80 12.84 32.97
CA SER A 386 9.24 12.66 33.23
C SER A 386 9.81 11.44 32.48
N CYS A 387 9.36 11.24 31.24
CA CYS A 387 9.71 10.07 30.44
C CYS A 387 11.04 10.27 29.69
N SER A 388 11.72 9.16 29.36
CA SER A 388 12.98 9.16 28.62
C SER A 388 12.74 8.75 27.16
N LEU A 389 12.21 9.68 26.37
CA LEU A 389 11.93 9.44 24.95
C LEU A 389 13.22 9.23 24.16
N THR A 390 13.24 8.16 23.36
CA THR A 390 14.30 7.84 22.39
C THR A 390 13.82 8.09 20.96
N PHE A 391 12.52 7.98 20.71
CA PHE A 391 11.91 8.23 19.40
C PHE A 391 10.76 9.22 19.51
N LEU A 392 10.78 10.26 18.68
CA LEU A 392 9.73 11.26 18.57
C LEU A 392 9.37 11.49 17.10
N ASP A 393 8.11 11.29 16.78
CA ASP A 393 7.57 11.53 15.44
C ASP A 393 6.53 12.65 15.46
N LEU A 394 6.94 13.76 14.83
CA LEU A 394 6.21 15.01 14.63
C LEU A 394 5.80 15.23 13.17
N ALA A 395 6.01 14.26 12.28
CA ALA A 395 5.76 14.42 10.85
C ALA A 395 4.27 14.33 10.49
N TRP A 396 3.51 15.32 10.93
CA TRP A 396 2.12 15.57 10.54
C TRP A 396 1.97 16.96 9.90
N GLU A 397 0.73 17.39 9.63
CA GLU A 397 0.43 18.62 8.88
C GLU A 397 1.12 19.88 9.41
N GLY A 398 1.60 19.94 10.66
CA GLY A 398 2.37 21.06 11.22
C GLY A 398 2.16 21.22 12.72
N PHE A 399 3.02 21.98 13.39
CA PHE A 399 2.89 22.27 14.82
C PHE A 399 3.17 23.75 15.08
N SER A 400 2.64 24.28 16.19
CA SER A 400 2.92 25.63 16.68
C SER A 400 3.76 25.57 17.95
N GLY A 401 4.47 26.65 18.26
CA GLY A 401 5.31 26.72 19.46
C GLY A 401 6.77 26.39 19.21
N ASP A 402 7.56 26.42 20.29
CA ASP A 402 9.01 26.35 20.21
C ASP A 402 9.54 24.90 20.36
N LEU A 403 10.02 24.36 19.24
CA LEU A 403 10.65 23.03 19.20
C LEU A 403 11.90 22.95 20.10
N LYS A 404 12.63 24.05 20.31
CA LYS A 404 13.83 24.07 21.16
C LYS A 404 13.46 23.77 22.61
N THR A 405 12.42 24.42 23.12
CA THR A 405 11.89 24.16 24.45
C THR A 405 11.49 22.70 24.61
N LEU A 406 10.81 22.12 23.61
CA LEU A 406 10.45 20.70 23.64
C LEU A 406 11.68 19.77 23.66
N LEU A 407 12.64 19.98 22.77
CA LEU A 407 13.84 19.13 22.64
C LEU A 407 14.72 19.17 23.90
N SER A 408 14.75 20.31 24.60
CA SER A 408 15.47 20.45 25.87
C SER A 408 14.92 19.55 26.99
N LEU A 409 13.64 19.15 26.89
CA LEU A 409 12.98 18.26 27.86
C LEU A 409 13.24 16.77 27.57
N VAL A 410 13.83 16.43 26.43
CA VAL A 410 14.05 15.04 25.98
C VAL A 410 15.52 14.77 25.64
N PRO A 411 16.44 14.82 26.61
CA PRO A 411 17.88 14.67 26.35
C PRO A 411 18.30 13.29 25.82
N CYS A 412 17.47 12.26 25.99
CA CYS A 412 17.74 10.89 25.53
C CYS A 412 17.28 10.60 24.10
N LEU A 413 16.79 11.61 23.37
CA LEU A 413 16.22 11.44 22.04
C LEU A 413 17.30 11.06 21.02
N THR A 414 17.12 9.93 20.33
CA THR A 414 18.04 9.45 19.29
C THR A 414 17.42 9.56 17.90
N ASP A 415 16.10 9.42 17.79
CA ASP A 415 15.36 9.35 16.54
C ASP A 415 14.30 10.44 16.50
N LEU A 416 14.38 11.32 15.50
CA LEU A 416 13.44 12.42 15.31
C LEU A 416 12.87 12.39 13.89
N ARG A 417 11.54 12.38 13.77
CA ARG A 417 10.84 12.49 12.48
C ARG A 417 10.04 13.79 12.46
N ILE A 418 10.24 14.62 11.44
CA ILE A 418 9.69 15.99 11.35
C ILE A 418 9.26 16.32 9.91
N PRO A 419 8.28 17.22 9.73
CA PRO A 419 7.88 17.67 8.41
C PRO A 419 8.92 18.65 7.84
N GLY A 420 9.19 18.55 6.53
CA GLY A 420 10.25 19.32 5.86
C GLY A 420 10.11 20.84 5.99
N LYS A 421 8.87 21.35 5.99
CA LYS A 421 8.60 22.78 6.16
C LYS A 421 9.01 23.33 7.53
N GLU A 422 8.94 22.52 8.59
CA GLU A 422 9.32 22.94 9.94
C GLU A 422 10.80 22.74 10.19
N PHE A 423 11.46 21.78 9.51
CA PHE A 423 12.92 21.65 9.54
C PHE A 423 13.62 22.93 9.08
N LEU A 424 13.08 23.62 8.06
CA LEU A 424 13.65 24.84 7.51
C LEU A 424 13.39 26.10 8.36
N ARG A 425 12.48 26.03 9.34
CA ARG A 425 12.08 27.16 10.19
C ARG A 425 12.88 27.29 11.49
N ILE A 426 13.82 26.39 11.75
CA ILE A 426 14.56 26.33 13.03
C ILE A 426 15.69 27.39 13.02
N PRO A 427 15.59 28.49 13.82
CA PRO A 427 16.53 29.61 13.75
C PRO A 427 17.83 29.37 14.53
N SER A 428 18.95 29.90 14.02
CA SER A 428 20.35 29.57 14.36
C SER A 428 20.93 30.03 15.71
N ALA A 429 20.13 30.45 16.69
CA ALA A 429 20.66 31.16 17.86
C ALA A 429 20.60 30.38 19.19
N ASP A 430 21.77 30.33 19.84
CA ASP A 430 22.11 29.81 21.16
C ASP A 430 22.11 28.29 21.34
N ARG A 431 23.30 27.75 21.67
CA ARG A 431 23.59 26.37 22.05
C ARG A 431 23.36 26.13 23.55
N PRO A 432 22.21 25.59 23.99
CA PRO A 432 22.13 24.74 25.16
C PRO A 432 22.10 23.26 24.73
N SER A 433 22.24 22.36 25.72
CA SER A 433 22.30 20.89 25.59
C SER A 433 21.09 20.29 24.86
N LEU A 434 21.16 20.24 23.52
CA LEU A 434 20.25 19.49 22.68
C LEU A 434 20.60 17.99 22.74
N PRO A 435 19.62 17.08 22.53
CA PRO A 435 19.88 15.65 22.50
C PRO A 435 20.82 15.26 21.35
N GLU A 436 21.68 14.25 21.58
CA GLU A 436 22.52 13.64 20.55
C GLU A 436 21.68 12.78 19.59
N LEU A 437 21.08 13.42 18.59
CA LEU A 437 20.28 12.76 17.57
C LEU A 437 21.17 11.88 16.70
N ARG A 438 20.78 10.63 16.51
CA ARG A 438 21.46 9.66 15.61
C ARG A 438 20.74 9.54 14.27
N HIS A 439 19.41 9.57 14.28
CA HIS A 439 18.59 9.39 13.09
C HIS A 439 17.59 10.52 12.96
N VAL A 440 17.64 11.26 11.85
CA VAL A 440 16.64 12.29 11.52
C VAL A 440 15.93 11.91 10.24
N CYS A 441 14.61 11.84 10.31
CA CYS A 441 13.77 11.58 9.15
C CYS A 441 12.98 12.84 8.79
N ILE A 442 13.24 13.39 7.60
CA ILE A 442 12.54 14.56 7.08
C ILE A 442 11.46 14.04 6.13
N VAL A 443 10.21 14.39 6.42
CA VAL A 443 9.05 13.99 5.61
C VAL A 443 8.63 15.14 4.72
N LEU A 444 8.62 14.88 3.42
CA LEU A 444 8.15 15.82 2.41
C LEU A 444 6.72 15.41 2.05
N ASP A 445 5.76 16.32 2.19
CA ASP A 445 4.35 16.07 1.92
C ASP A 445 3.82 17.04 0.84
N HIS A 446 2.73 16.68 0.18
CA HIS A 446 2.15 17.39 -0.97
C HIS A 446 1.66 18.81 -0.65
N ASP A 447 1.35 19.12 0.61
CA ASP A 447 0.91 20.46 1.01
C ASP A 447 2.07 21.36 1.47
N ALA A 448 3.31 20.87 1.45
CA ALA A 448 4.48 21.64 1.85
C ALA A 448 4.93 22.71 0.82
N TYR A 449 4.27 22.81 -0.34
CA TYR A 449 4.75 23.63 -1.47
C TYR A 449 4.33 25.10 -1.45
N ALA A 450 3.58 25.55 -0.45
CA ALA A 450 3.26 26.96 -0.26
C ALA A 450 4.32 27.64 0.63
N PHE A 451 5.53 27.79 0.12
CA PHE A 451 6.54 28.65 0.73
C PHE A 451 6.19 30.12 0.44
N PRO A 452 6.25 31.03 1.43
CA PRO A 452 6.40 32.44 1.11
C PRO A 452 7.81 32.64 0.52
N PRO A 453 7.97 33.37 -0.60
CA PRO A 453 9.29 33.69 -1.13
C PRO A 453 10.08 34.47 -0.06
N SER A 454 11.28 33.99 0.27
CA SER A 454 12.17 34.64 1.22
C SER A 454 12.83 35.85 0.57
N ASP A 455 12.28 37.04 0.82
CA ASP A 455 12.96 38.31 0.57
C ASP A 455 14.11 38.49 1.59
N SER A 456 15.21 37.76 1.46
CA SER A 456 16.46 38.08 2.18
C SER A 456 17.69 37.47 1.53
N SER A 457 18.69 38.31 1.24
CA SER A 457 19.99 37.99 0.63
C SER A 457 21.00 37.30 1.55
N THR A 458 20.55 36.76 2.68
CA THR A 458 21.36 36.01 3.65
C THR A 458 20.89 34.57 3.67
N ASN A 459 21.76 33.65 3.24
CA ASN A 459 21.51 32.21 3.17
C ASN A 459 21.09 31.68 4.57
N PRO A 460 19.80 31.38 4.84
CA PRO A 460 19.34 30.97 6.17
C PRO A 460 19.76 29.52 6.53
N PHE A 461 20.50 28.86 5.63
CA PHE A 461 20.66 27.41 5.57
C PHE A 461 21.99 26.86 6.11
N THR A 462 22.96 27.71 6.48
CA THR A 462 24.27 27.25 6.99
C THR A 462 24.31 26.99 8.49
N ASP A 463 23.28 27.38 9.25
CA ASP A 463 23.29 27.32 10.71
C ASP A 463 22.02 26.64 11.25
N THR A 464 21.91 25.34 11.07
CA THR A 464 20.86 24.53 11.71
C THR A 464 21.16 24.34 13.21
N MET A 465 20.17 24.50 14.07
CA MET A 465 20.35 24.37 15.54
C MET A 465 20.70 22.97 16.02
N LEU A 466 20.26 21.94 15.29
CA LEU A 466 20.50 20.56 15.68
C LEU A 466 22.01 20.33 15.68
N ASP A 467 22.54 19.67 16.71
CA ASP A 467 23.93 19.23 16.66
C ASP A 467 24.03 18.08 15.65
N LEU A 468 24.12 18.47 14.38
CA LEU A 468 24.24 17.59 13.24
C LEU A 468 25.58 16.87 13.26
N SER A 469 26.46 17.08 14.26
CA SER A 469 27.71 16.33 14.45
C SER A 469 27.55 14.98 15.16
N SER A 470 26.34 14.64 15.65
CA SER A 470 26.04 13.33 16.26
C SER A 470 25.23 12.36 15.39
N LEU A 471 24.55 12.86 14.34
CA LEU A 471 23.77 12.08 13.37
C LEU A 471 24.56 10.97 12.67
N GLU A 472 24.06 9.74 12.70
CA GLU A 472 24.58 8.62 11.92
C GLU A 472 23.91 8.58 10.52
N THR A 473 22.61 8.88 10.45
CA THR A 473 21.84 8.82 9.19
C THR A 473 20.79 9.93 9.08
N VAL A 474 20.62 10.47 7.88
CA VAL A 474 19.48 11.34 7.53
C VAL A 474 18.60 10.63 6.51
N THR A 475 17.32 10.46 6.80
CA THR A 475 16.35 9.85 5.88
C THR A 475 15.44 10.89 5.27
N LEU A 476 15.38 10.96 3.94
CA LEU A 476 14.39 11.73 3.20
C LEU A 476 13.21 10.80 2.85
N SER A 477 12.05 11.05 3.45
CA SER A 477 10.81 10.34 3.15
C SER A 477 10.01 11.10 2.11
N LEU A 478 9.84 10.52 0.91
CA LEU A 478 9.09 11.08 -0.23
C LEU A 478 7.79 10.30 -0.49
N PRO A 479 6.68 10.94 -0.88
CA PRO A 479 5.45 10.24 -1.25
C PRO A 479 5.68 9.34 -2.48
N GLU A 480 5.03 8.18 -2.58
CA GLU A 480 5.10 7.33 -3.78
C GLU A 480 4.47 7.98 -5.02
N SER A 481 3.55 8.93 -4.83
CA SER A 481 3.00 9.77 -5.90
C SER A 481 3.92 10.91 -6.33
N PHE A 482 5.13 10.99 -5.75
CA PHE A 482 6.24 11.80 -6.27
C PHE A 482 6.78 11.12 -7.56
N GLU A 483 5.88 10.97 -8.55
CA GLU A 483 6.17 10.50 -9.90
C GLU A 483 6.52 11.71 -10.79
N SER A 484 7.43 12.58 -10.34
CA SER A 484 8.12 13.49 -11.26
C SER A 484 9.38 12.78 -11.77
N GLU A 485 9.21 12.14 -12.91
CA GLU A 485 10.28 11.50 -13.68
C GLU A 485 11.38 12.52 -14.02
N GLY A 486 12.65 12.12 -13.84
CA GLY A 486 13.83 12.81 -14.37
C GLY A 486 14.45 13.84 -13.43
N ASP A 487 13.89 15.05 -13.37
CA ASP A 487 14.66 16.22 -12.92
C ASP A 487 14.88 16.30 -11.41
N CYS A 488 13.90 15.98 -10.57
CA CYS A 488 14.08 16.01 -9.12
C CYS A 488 15.00 14.89 -8.63
N GLN A 489 14.87 13.69 -9.19
CA GLN A 489 15.78 12.60 -8.89
C GLN A 489 17.20 12.94 -9.36
N GLU A 490 17.37 13.47 -10.58
CA GLU A 490 18.68 13.85 -11.09
C GLU A 490 19.30 15.04 -10.33
N LEU A 491 18.51 16.03 -9.91
CA LEU A 491 18.94 17.12 -9.00
C LEU A 491 19.35 16.60 -7.61
N LEU A 492 18.57 15.68 -7.04
CA LEU A 492 18.91 14.95 -5.81
C LEU A 492 20.24 14.20 -6.00
N PHE A 493 20.37 13.41 -7.07
CA PHE A 493 21.56 12.61 -7.35
C PHE A 493 22.80 13.48 -7.58
N ARG A 494 22.70 14.55 -8.37
CA ARG A 494 23.83 15.46 -8.64
C ARG A 494 24.30 16.21 -7.41
N ARG A 495 23.41 16.54 -6.46
CA ARG A 495 23.78 17.19 -5.19
C ARG A 495 24.26 16.21 -4.13
N LEU A 496 23.74 14.99 -4.13
CA LEU A 496 24.15 13.92 -3.23
C LEU A 496 25.38 13.14 -3.74
N ASP A 497 25.94 13.48 -4.90
CA ASP A 497 27.07 12.79 -5.55
C ASP A 497 28.40 12.84 -4.75
N GLY A 498 28.44 13.59 -3.64
CA GLY A 498 29.54 13.60 -2.66
C GLY A 498 29.29 12.76 -1.40
N TRP A 499 28.13 12.12 -1.29
CA TRP A 499 27.69 11.31 -0.16
C TRP A 499 27.74 9.83 -0.52
N SER A 500 28.03 8.95 0.43
CA SER A 500 28.09 7.49 0.19
C SER A 500 26.78 7.00 -0.44
N GLN A 501 26.89 6.27 -1.56
CA GLN A 501 25.77 5.86 -2.44
C GLN A 501 24.49 5.47 -1.67
N PRO A 502 23.32 6.02 -2.04
CA PRO A 502 22.06 5.68 -1.39
C PRO A 502 21.74 4.19 -1.59
N VAL A 503 21.50 3.47 -0.49
CA VAL A 503 21.04 2.08 -0.51
C VAL A 503 19.52 2.09 -0.66
N TYR A 504 19.00 1.42 -1.68
CA TYR A 504 17.56 1.37 -1.97
C TYR A 504 16.91 0.12 -1.34
N ASP A 505 15.79 0.30 -0.64
CA ASP A 505 14.96 -0.81 -0.14
C ASP A 505 13.91 -1.31 -1.16
N SER A 506 13.70 -0.61 -2.29
CA SER A 506 12.62 -0.93 -3.24
C SER A 506 13.11 -1.15 -4.67
N VAL A 507 13.95 -2.17 -4.89
CA VAL A 507 14.16 -2.75 -6.22
C VAL A 507 13.25 -3.95 -6.39
N LEU A 508 12.01 -3.73 -6.87
CA LEU A 508 11.31 -4.68 -7.73
C LEU A 508 9.96 -4.11 -8.18
N ARG A 509 9.81 -4.04 -9.51
CA ARG A 509 8.66 -3.61 -10.32
C ARG A 509 8.62 -2.12 -10.63
N ARG A 510 9.13 -1.77 -11.82
CA ARG A 510 8.41 -1.02 -12.85
C ARG A 510 9.35 -0.78 -14.04
N ASP A 511 9.29 -1.69 -15.01
CA ASP A 511 10.00 -1.56 -16.30
C ASP A 511 9.01 -1.52 -17.49
N GLN A 512 7.70 -1.43 -17.20
CA GLN A 512 6.64 -1.39 -18.22
C GLN A 512 5.66 -0.20 -18.09
N GLU A 513 5.69 0.57 -17.00
CA GLU A 513 4.86 1.78 -16.83
C GLU A 513 5.64 3.09 -17.12
N LEU A 514 6.99 3.04 -17.14
CA LEU A 514 7.90 4.19 -17.34
C LEU A 514 7.94 4.73 -18.78
N GLN A 515 7.35 4.05 -19.76
CA GLN A 515 7.25 4.61 -21.12
C GLN A 515 5.98 5.45 -21.34
N THR A 516 5.10 5.55 -20.35
CA THR A 516 3.78 6.19 -20.49
C THR A 516 3.54 7.45 -19.66
N LEU A 517 4.52 7.94 -18.88
CA LEU A 517 4.33 9.05 -17.92
C LEU A 517 5.18 10.31 -18.14
N VAL A 518 5.86 10.43 -19.29
CA VAL A 518 6.88 11.46 -19.59
C VAL A 518 6.39 12.93 -19.71
N ASN A 519 5.14 13.29 -19.40
CA ASN A 519 4.64 14.65 -19.65
C ASN A 519 3.96 15.34 -18.46
N ARG A 520 4.60 15.36 -17.29
CA ARG A 520 4.33 16.41 -16.27
C ARG A 520 5.62 16.96 -15.68
N SER A 521 5.95 18.18 -16.08
CA SER A 521 6.98 19.01 -15.46
C SER A 521 6.57 19.42 -14.05
N LEU A 522 7.52 19.37 -13.11
CA LEU A 522 7.40 19.96 -11.78
C LEU A 522 7.01 21.44 -11.88
N THR A 523 6.31 21.93 -10.86
CA THR A 523 6.18 23.38 -10.67
C THR A 523 7.52 23.95 -10.14
N GLU A 524 7.93 25.15 -10.56
CA GLU A 524 9.19 25.78 -10.12
C GLU A 524 9.34 25.86 -8.59
N ALA A 525 8.23 25.97 -7.87
CA ALA A 525 8.17 26.01 -6.41
C ALA A 525 8.62 24.69 -5.74
N GLU A 526 8.23 23.54 -6.29
CA GLU A 526 8.60 22.22 -5.76
C GLU A 526 10.11 21.96 -5.90
N ALA A 527 10.69 22.32 -7.05
CA ALA A 527 12.11 22.18 -7.32
C ALA A 527 12.95 23.11 -6.42
N SER A 528 12.52 24.36 -6.21
CA SER A 528 13.21 25.32 -5.34
C SER A 528 13.27 24.86 -3.88
N SER A 529 12.14 24.38 -3.36
CA SER A 529 12.01 23.94 -1.96
C SER A 529 12.91 22.74 -1.64
N LEU A 530 12.93 21.77 -2.55
CA LEU A 530 13.77 20.58 -2.42
C LEU A 530 15.26 20.94 -2.55
N GLN A 531 15.59 21.89 -3.43
CA GLN A 531 16.93 22.43 -3.59
C GLN A 531 17.40 23.13 -2.30
N GLU A 532 16.54 23.89 -1.62
CA GLU A 532 16.87 24.52 -0.32
C GLU A 532 17.21 23.48 0.76
N ILE A 533 16.39 22.43 0.90
CA ILE A 533 16.63 21.34 1.86
C ILE A 533 17.96 20.63 1.55
N LEU A 534 18.24 20.34 0.29
CA LEU A 534 19.49 19.68 -0.09
C LEU A 534 20.72 20.54 0.19
N SER A 535 20.65 21.86 -0.05
CA SER A 535 21.75 22.75 0.30
C SER A 535 21.99 22.86 1.81
N ALA A 536 20.93 22.77 2.63
CA ALA A 536 21.08 22.72 4.08
C ALA A 536 21.77 21.41 4.54
N LEU A 537 21.55 20.31 3.80
CA LEU A 537 22.18 19.02 4.10
C LEU A 537 23.65 18.97 3.65
N GLU A 538 24.03 19.64 2.55
CA GLU A 538 25.40 19.65 1.97
C GLU A 538 26.53 20.02 2.98
N GLY A 539 26.23 20.76 4.05
CA GLY A 539 27.19 21.13 5.09
C GLY A 539 27.60 20.03 6.08
N ILE A 540 26.95 18.85 6.01
CA ILE A 540 27.14 17.76 6.98
C ILE A 540 28.14 16.73 6.39
N HIS A 541 29.44 16.93 6.61
CA HIS A 541 30.45 16.02 6.08
C HIS A 541 30.45 14.63 6.78
N GLY A 542 30.39 13.55 6.00
CA GLY A 542 30.77 12.18 6.40
C GLY A 542 29.66 11.20 6.84
N ARG A 543 28.39 11.39 6.44
CA ARG A 543 27.25 10.56 6.87
C ARG A 543 26.44 9.97 5.72
N TYR A 544 25.54 9.04 6.02
CA TYR A 544 24.68 8.38 5.02
C TYR A 544 23.34 9.13 4.91
N ILE A 545 22.99 9.55 3.68
CA ILE A 545 21.63 9.99 3.35
C ILE A 545 20.89 8.80 2.74
N HIS A 546 19.79 8.42 3.37
CA HIS A 546 18.89 7.39 2.86
C HIS A 546 17.65 8.04 2.27
N VAL A 547 17.25 7.66 1.06
CA VAL A 547 16.02 8.14 0.44
C VAL A 547 15.02 7.01 0.43
N SER A 548 13.90 7.20 1.11
CA SER A 548 12.82 6.21 1.21
C SER A 548 11.55 6.75 0.59
N PHE A 549 10.89 5.96 -0.24
CA PHE A 549 9.57 6.27 -0.77
C PHE A 549 8.49 5.65 0.11
N PHE A 550 7.42 6.39 0.40
CA PHE A 550 6.30 5.90 1.20
C PHE A 550 4.97 6.11 0.48
N ARG A 551 4.07 5.11 0.53
CA ARG A 551 2.67 5.36 0.15
C ARG A 551 2.04 6.25 1.18
N TYR A 552 1.65 7.45 0.78
CA TYR A 552 0.60 8.16 1.48
C TYR A 552 -0.65 7.27 1.40
N ARG A 553 -1.00 6.59 2.51
CA ARG A 553 -2.35 6.05 2.66
C ARG A 553 -3.24 7.25 2.90
N GLN A 554 -3.65 7.93 1.83
CA GLN A 554 -4.89 8.70 1.93
C GLN A 554 -5.95 7.67 2.34
N PRO A 555 -6.70 7.88 3.44
CA PRO A 555 -7.94 7.17 3.61
C PRO A 555 -8.77 7.56 2.39
N ARG A 556 -8.90 6.64 1.43
CA ARG A 556 -9.89 6.79 0.38
C ARG A 556 -11.18 7.12 1.13
N ALA A 557 -11.69 8.34 0.94
CA ALA A 557 -13.08 8.62 1.19
C ALA A 557 -13.83 7.40 0.65
N ALA A 558 -14.55 6.70 1.53
CA ALA A 558 -15.46 5.67 1.06
C ALA A 558 -16.23 6.31 -0.10
N PRO A 559 -16.35 5.65 -1.27
CA PRO A 559 -17.22 6.20 -2.29
C PRO A 559 -18.54 6.45 -1.59
N ILE A 560 -18.95 7.72 -1.54
CA ILE A 560 -20.29 8.11 -1.18
C ILE A 560 -21.12 7.55 -2.33
N GLY A 561 -21.46 6.28 -2.21
CA GLY A 561 -22.42 5.60 -3.05
C GLY A 561 -23.78 6.12 -2.60
N SER A 562 -24.37 6.92 -3.47
CA SER A 562 -25.80 7.20 -3.55
C SER A 562 -26.65 5.97 -3.24
#